data_AF-A0A2T7U0S2-F1
#
_entry.id   AF-A0A2T7U0S2-F1
#
_cell.length_a   1.000
_cell.length_b   1.000
_cell.length_c   1.000
_cell.angle_alpha   90.00
_cell.angle_beta   90.00
_cell.angle_gamma   90.00
#
_symmetry.space_group_name_H-M   'P 1'
#
loop_
_entity.id
_entity.type
_entity.pdbx_description
1 polymer ?
#
loop_
_entity_poly.entity_id
_entity_poly.type
_entity_poly.pdbx_seq_one_letter_code
_entity_poly.pdbx_strand_id
1 'polypeptide(L)'
;MGQEVNSSATDLNDSAVEALNRSALEYHRLPRPGKIAVLPIKGMTNQRDLALAYSPGVAAPCMAIHADPAAAALYTSRSNLVAVVSNGTAVLGLGNIGPLASKPVMEGKGCLFQKFAGIDVFDIELNETDTDKLVDIIASLEPTFGGINLEDIKAPECFEIERRLRERLKIPVFHDDQHGTAIVAAAA
;
A
#
# COMPACT_ATOMS: atom_id res chain seq x y z
N MET A 1 -10.50 56.10 -12.84
CA MET A 1 -11.53 55.07 -12.58
C MET A 1 -10.84 53.71 -12.77
N GLY A 2 -10.05 53.31 -11.77
CA GLY A 2 -9.40 52.01 -11.75
C GLY A 2 -10.31 51.05 -10.98
N GLN A 3 -10.67 49.93 -11.60
CA GLN A 3 -11.42 48.86 -10.95
C GLN A 3 -10.53 48.25 -9.86
N GLU A 4 -10.96 48.32 -8.61
CA GLU A 4 -10.47 47.45 -7.54
C GLU A 4 -10.87 46.01 -7.89
N VAL A 5 -9.86 45.19 -8.20
CA VAL A 5 -10.03 43.76 -8.37
C VAL A 5 -10.24 43.16 -6.99
N ASN A 6 -11.36 42.46 -6.84
CA ASN A 6 -11.87 41.83 -5.63
C ASN A 6 -10.86 40.85 -5.00
N SER A 7 -10.09 41.29 -4.00
CA SER A 7 -9.09 40.48 -3.28
C SER A 7 -9.70 39.53 -2.23
N SER A 8 -10.97 39.74 -1.85
CA SER A 8 -11.59 39.10 -0.69
C SER A 8 -11.94 37.61 -0.87
N ALA A 9 -12.20 37.16 -2.10
CA ALA A 9 -12.56 35.77 -2.38
C ALA A 9 -11.33 34.85 -2.47
N THR A 10 -10.19 35.37 -2.93
CA THR A 10 -8.89 34.68 -2.94
C THR A 10 -8.37 34.46 -1.52
N ASP A 11 -8.45 35.48 -0.66
CA ASP A 11 -7.97 35.39 0.73
C ASP A 11 -8.77 34.38 1.58
N LEU A 12 -10.09 34.26 1.33
CA LEU A 12 -10.93 33.26 1.99
C LEU A 12 -10.58 31.83 1.56
N ASN A 13 -10.28 31.62 0.28
CA ASN A 13 -9.92 30.31 -0.27
C ASN A 13 -8.54 29.85 0.25
N ASP A 14 -7.59 30.78 0.34
CA ASP A 14 -6.24 30.52 0.87
C ASP A 14 -6.28 30.14 2.35
N SER A 15 -7.13 30.82 3.15
CA SER A 15 -7.32 30.49 4.56
C SER A 15 -7.92 29.10 4.79
N ALA A 16 -8.83 28.66 3.90
CA ALA A 16 -9.46 27.34 3.97
C ALA A 16 -8.48 26.23 3.59
N VAL A 17 -7.66 26.45 2.55
CA VAL A 17 -6.60 25.52 2.14
C VAL A 17 -5.56 25.37 3.25
N GLU A 18 -5.13 26.46 3.88
CA GLU A 18 -4.17 26.40 4.98
C GLU A 18 -4.73 25.67 6.21
N ALA A 19 -6.00 25.91 6.54
CA ALA A 19 -6.69 25.18 7.61
C ALA A 19 -6.79 23.68 7.31
N LEU A 20 -7.08 23.30 6.07
CA LEU A 20 -7.10 21.90 5.64
C LEU A 20 -5.72 21.27 5.73
N ASN A 21 -4.67 21.95 5.26
CA ASN A 21 -3.29 21.47 5.33
C ASN A 21 -2.86 21.22 6.78
N ARG A 22 -3.14 22.15 7.69
CA ARG A 22 -2.86 21.97 9.13
C ARG A 22 -3.60 20.76 9.69
N SER A 23 -4.88 20.62 9.35
CA SER A 23 -5.71 19.50 9.81
C SER A 23 -5.19 18.16 9.28
N ALA A 24 -4.75 18.10 8.02
CA ALA A 24 -4.16 16.91 7.41
C ALA A 24 -2.85 16.51 8.10
N LEU A 25 -1.98 17.47 8.41
CA LEU A 25 -0.73 17.22 9.14
C LEU A 25 -0.99 16.72 10.57
N GLU A 26 -1.96 17.32 11.27
CA GLU A 26 -2.36 16.88 12.61
C GLU A 26 -2.95 15.46 12.58
N TYR A 27 -3.80 15.16 11.61
CA TYR A 27 -4.39 13.84 11.41
C TYR A 27 -3.33 12.73 11.21
N HIS A 28 -2.24 13.02 10.49
CA HIS A 28 -1.16 12.04 10.30
C HIS A 28 -0.17 11.95 11.48
N ARG A 29 -0.19 12.91 12.40
CA ARG A 29 0.78 13.00 13.52
C ARG A 29 0.21 12.53 14.85
N LEU A 30 -1.06 12.79 15.11
CA LEU A 30 -1.67 12.67 16.44
C LEU A 30 -2.83 11.66 16.45
N PRO A 31 -3.08 10.98 17.59
CA PRO A 31 -2.22 10.91 18.79
C PRO A 31 -0.98 10.04 18.60
N ARG A 32 -0.93 9.28 17.50
CA ARG A 32 0.21 8.45 17.09
C ARG A 32 0.44 8.68 15.60
N PRO A 33 1.70 8.79 15.15
CA PRO A 33 1.98 8.99 13.72
C PRO A 33 1.56 7.81 12.84
N GLY A 34 1.19 8.13 11.61
CA GLY A 34 0.78 7.17 10.57
C GLY A 34 -0.68 6.77 10.67
N LYS A 35 -1.16 6.05 9.66
CA LYS A 35 -2.58 5.68 9.52
C LYS A 35 -2.85 4.18 9.70
N ILE A 36 -1.80 3.37 9.79
CA ILE A 36 -1.88 1.91 9.86
C ILE A 36 -1.20 1.36 11.12
N ALA A 37 -1.62 0.17 11.52
CA ALA A 37 -1.02 -0.59 12.61
C ALA A 37 -1.18 -2.09 12.35
N VAL A 38 -0.23 -2.89 12.82
CA VAL A 38 -0.34 -4.35 12.82
C VAL A 38 -0.94 -4.80 14.15
N LEU A 39 -2.07 -5.49 14.10
CA LEU A 39 -2.78 -5.99 15.27
C LEU A 39 -2.87 -7.52 15.22
N PRO A 40 -2.38 -8.25 16.24
CA PRO A 40 -2.57 -9.69 16.32
C PRO A 40 -4.04 -10.07 16.45
N ILE A 41 -4.49 -11.06 15.67
CA ILE A 41 -5.87 -11.56 15.69
C ILE A 41 -6.09 -12.80 16.58
N LYS A 42 -5.00 -13.41 17.09
CA LYS A 42 -5.06 -14.54 18.01
C LYS A 42 -4.72 -14.07 19.42
N GLY A 43 -5.50 -14.52 20.40
CA GLY A 43 -5.21 -14.23 21.81
C GLY A 43 -3.85 -14.80 22.21
N MET A 44 -3.05 -14.02 22.93
CA MET A 44 -1.75 -14.39 23.49
C MET A 44 -1.77 -14.14 24.99
N THR A 45 -2.77 -14.69 25.66
CA THR A 45 -3.15 -14.31 27.03
C THR A 45 -2.52 -15.19 28.11
N ASN A 46 -2.00 -16.35 27.72
CA ASN A 46 -1.47 -17.35 28.63
C ASN A 46 -0.33 -18.14 27.97
N GLN A 47 0.35 -19.00 28.75
CA GLN A 47 1.49 -19.79 28.28
C GLN A 47 1.14 -20.73 27.12
N ARG A 48 -0.05 -21.33 27.12
CA ARG A 48 -0.51 -22.21 26.04
C ARG A 48 -0.68 -21.40 24.75
N ASP A 49 -1.29 -20.23 24.82
CA ASP A 49 -1.45 -19.35 23.65
C ASP A 49 -0.09 -18.97 23.05
N LEU A 50 0.87 -18.57 23.90
CA LEU A 50 2.23 -18.22 23.46
C LEU A 50 2.96 -19.41 22.82
N ALA A 51 2.80 -20.61 23.40
CA ALA A 51 3.36 -21.83 22.86
C ALA A 51 2.75 -22.25 21.51
N LEU A 52 1.50 -21.84 21.23
CA LEU A 52 0.84 -22.05 19.93
C LEU A 52 1.22 -20.97 18.90
N ALA A 53 1.26 -19.71 19.32
CA ALA A 53 1.60 -18.58 18.45
C ALA A 53 3.08 -18.58 18.03
N TYR A 54 3.95 -19.15 18.87
CA TYR A 54 5.38 -19.24 18.61
C TYR A 54 5.92 -20.62 18.97
N SER A 55 7.11 -20.71 19.54
CA SER A 55 7.74 -21.99 19.87
C SER A 55 7.08 -22.67 21.08
N PRO A 56 6.88 -24.00 21.05
CA PRO A 56 7.24 -24.92 19.96
C PRO A 56 6.14 -25.11 18.90
N GLY A 57 4.91 -24.63 19.13
CA GLY A 57 3.73 -24.95 18.33
C GLY A 57 3.76 -24.45 16.88
N VAL A 58 4.41 -23.32 16.62
CA VAL A 58 4.58 -22.74 15.27
C VAL A 58 5.30 -23.68 14.30
N ALA A 59 6.06 -24.67 14.80
CA ALA A 59 6.69 -25.68 13.96
C ALA A 59 5.68 -26.50 13.15
N ALA A 60 4.48 -26.75 13.71
CA ALA A 60 3.45 -27.54 13.02
C ALA A 60 2.97 -26.91 11.70
N PRO A 61 2.49 -25.64 11.66
CA PRO A 61 2.14 -25.00 10.39
C PRO A 61 3.35 -24.81 9.47
N CYS A 62 4.56 -24.56 10.00
CA CYS A 62 5.76 -24.50 9.16
C CYS A 62 6.03 -25.82 8.41
N MET A 63 5.96 -26.95 9.10
CA MET A 63 6.18 -28.26 8.46
C MET A 63 5.03 -28.65 7.53
N ALA A 64 3.79 -28.23 7.83
CA ALA A 64 2.67 -28.41 6.92
C ALA A 64 2.87 -27.64 5.60
N ILE A 65 3.32 -26.38 5.66
CA ILE A 65 3.65 -25.56 4.48
C ILE A 65 4.87 -26.13 3.73
N HIS A 66 5.86 -26.67 4.45
CA HIS A 66 7.00 -27.32 3.83
C HIS A 66 6.59 -28.55 3.00
N ALA A 67 5.64 -29.34 3.51
CA ALA A 67 5.11 -30.51 2.81
C ALA A 67 4.17 -30.13 1.64
N ASP A 68 3.37 -29.08 1.82
CA ASP A 68 2.50 -28.51 0.78
C ASP A 68 2.52 -26.98 0.82
N PRO A 69 3.24 -26.31 -0.11
CA PRO A 69 3.31 -24.86 -0.15
C PRO A 69 1.94 -24.15 -0.28
N ALA A 70 0.92 -24.82 -0.84
CA ALA A 70 -0.42 -24.24 -0.95
C ALA A 70 -1.08 -24.01 0.41
N ALA A 71 -0.68 -24.78 1.45
CA ALA A 71 -1.16 -24.63 2.82
C ALA A 71 -0.81 -23.26 3.44
N ALA A 72 0.09 -22.47 2.83
CA ALA A 72 0.35 -21.11 3.25
C ALA A 72 -0.92 -20.25 3.23
N ALA A 73 -1.86 -20.52 2.30
CA ALA A 73 -3.15 -19.83 2.25
C ALA A 73 -4.07 -20.17 3.44
N LEU A 74 -3.84 -21.30 4.12
CA LEU A 74 -4.66 -21.75 5.25
C LEU A 74 -4.09 -21.33 6.60
N TYR A 75 -2.77 -21.37 6.74
CA TYR A 75 -2.08 -21.19 8.02
C TYR A 75 -1.42 -19.83 8.21
N THR A 76 -1.56 -18.92 7.25
CA THR A 76 -1.00 -17.57 7.32
C THR A 76 -2.01 -16.53 6.83
N SER A 77 -1.70 -15.24 6.98
CA SER A 77 -2.48 -14.15 6.42
C SER A 77 -2.33 -13.99 4.90
N ARG A 78 -1.45 -14.76 4.24
CA ARG A 78 -1.10 -14.63 2.82
C ARG A 78 -2.31 -14.44 1.91
N SER A 79 -3.38 -15.22 2.11
CA SER A 79 -4.55 -15.19 1.23
C SER A 79 -5.33 -13.87 1.27
N ASN A 80 -5.22 -13.10 2.36
CA ASN A 80 -5.89 -11.80 2.53
C ASN A 80 -4.94 -10.61 2.44
N LEU A 81 -3.62 -10.85 2.32
CA LEU A 81 -2.60 -9.83 2.44
C LEU A 81 -2.12 -9.35 1.06
N VAL A 82 -2.30 -8.06 0.78
CA VAL A 82 -1.85 -7.40 -0.45
C VAL A 82 -0.67 -6.47 -0.15
N ALA A 83 0.33 -6.45 -1.05
CA ALA A 83 1.35 -5.41 -1.02
C ALA A 83 0.87 -4.21 -1.84
N VAL A 84 0.86 -3.02 -1.25
CA VAL A 84 0.79 -1.76 -2.00
C VAL A 84 2.21 -1.28 -2.22
N VAL A 85 2.71 -1.37 -3.46
CA VAL A 85 4.12 -1.12 -3.78
C VAL A 85 4.25 0.14 -4.62
N SER A 86 5.14 1.03 -4.20
CA SER A 86 5.52 2.23 -4.95
C SER A 86 7.02 2.50 -4.83
N ASN A 87 7.58 3.24 -5.78
CA ASN A 87 8.89 3.88 -5.63
C ASN A 87 8.80 5.42 -5.53
N GLY A 88 7.58 5.96 -5.43
CA GLY A 88 7.31 7.38 -5.24
C GLY A 88 7.69 8.27 -6.44
N THR A 89 7.72 7.70 -7.65
CA THR A 89 8.15 8.42 -8.85
C THR A 89 7.02 9.17 -9.56
N ALA A 90 5.76 8.89 -9.24
CA ALA A 90 4.59 9.56 -9.80
C ALA A 90 3.47 9.74 -8.75
N VAL A 91 3.80 10.33 -7.60
CA VAL A 91 2.85 10.45 -6.49
C VAL A 91 1.78 11.49 -6.80
N LEU A 92 0.55 11.04 -7.05
CA LEU A 92 -0.58 11.93 -7.36
C LEU A 92 -0.21 12.93 -8.49
N GLY A 93 -0.51 14.22 -8.30
CA GLY A 93 -0.05 15.32 -9.17
C GLY A 93 1.29 15.93 -8.76
N LEU A 94 2.00 15.34 -7.78
CA LEU A 94 3.24 15.89 -7.21
C LEU A 94 4.49 15.39 -7.96
N GLY A 95 4.36 14.35 -8.77
CA GLY A 95 5.44 13.77 -9.54
C GLY A 95 6.41 12.96 -8.69
N ASN A 96 7.70 13.01 -9.02
CA ASN A 96 8.73 12.25 -8.33
C ASN A 96 9.17 12.97 -7.06
N ILE A 97 8.57 12.61 -5.94
CA ILE A 97 8.92 13.11 -4.60
C ILE A 97 9.64 12.05 -3.74
N GLY A 98 9.85 10.86 -4.31
CA GLY A 98 10.58 9.77 -3.70
C GLY A 98 9.77 8.93 -2.72
N PRO A 99 10.31 7.76 -2.32
CA PRO A 99 9.60 6.74 -1.57
C PRO A 99 9.15 7.20 -0.18
N LEU A 100 9.96 7.98 0.55
CA LEU A 100 9.57 8.43 1.89
C LEU A 100 8.39 9.40 1.85
N ALA A 101 8.33 10.25 0.82
CA ALA A 101 7.25 11.22 0.67
C ALA A 101 5.97 10.60 0.09
N SER A 102 6.08 9.44 -0.59
CA SER A 102 4.92 8.68 -1.06
C SER A 102 4.22 7.90 0.06
N LYS A 103 4.94 7.58 1.14
CA LYS A 103 4.44 6.74 2.25
C LYS A 103 3.05 7.13 2.78
N PRO A 104 2.72 8.42 3.03
CA PRO A 104 1.37 8.78 3.45
C PRO A 104 0.31 8.35 2.42
N VAL A 105 0.57 8.43 1.11
CA VAL A 105 -0.40 7.99 0.10
C VAL A 105 -0.60 6.47 0.18
N MET A 106 0.49 5.72 0.31
CA MET A 106 0.45 4.25 0.38
C MET A 106 -0.26 3.73 1.63
N GLU A 107 0.01 4.31 2.80
CA GLU A 107 -0.75 4.01 4.02
C GLU A 107 -2.24 4.32 3.82
N GLY A 108 -2.55 5.40 3.09
CA GLY A 108 -3.91 5.79 2.73
C GLY A 108 -4.61 4.71 1.88
N LYS A 109 -3.93 4.19 0.86
CA LYS A 109 -4.43 3.06 0.05
C LYS A 109 -4.68 1.83 0.91
N GLY A 110 -3.78 1.51 1.84
CA GLY A 110 -3.99 0.45 2.83
C GLY A 110 -5.26 0.65 3.68
N CYS A 111 -5.52 1.86 4.15
CA CYS A 111 -6.77 2.18 4.86
C CYS A 111 -8.01 1.94 3.98
N LEU A 112 -7.96 2.28 2.69
CA LEU A 112 -9.09 2.09 1.76
C LEU A 112 -9.36 0.60 1.51
N PHE A 113 -8.32 -0.19 1.23
CA PHE A 113 -8.44 -1.64 1.08
C PHE A 113 -9.08 -2.29 2.31
N GLN A 114 -8.59 -1.95 3.51
CA GLN A 114 -9.13 -2.51 4.74
C GLN A 114 -10.58 -2.06 4.99
N LYS A 115 -10.85 -0.76 4.82
CA LYS A 115 -12.16 -0.18 5.16
C LYS A 115 -13.28 -0.63 4.25
N PHE A 116 -13.00 -0.77 2.95
CA PHE A 116 -14.04 -1.01 1.95
C PHE A 116 -14.06 -2.45 1.42
N ALA A 117 -12.95 -3.18 1.48
CA ALA A 117 -12.86 -4.55 0.98
C ALA A 117 -12.47 -5.59 2.05
N GLY A 118 -12.08 -5.18 3.26
CA GLY A 118 -11.60 -6.09 4.30
C GLY A 118 -10.27 -6.77 3.96
N ILE A 119 -9.49 -6.17 3.07
CA ILE A 119 -8.18 -6.68 2.61
C ILE A 119 -7.08 -6.07 3.45
N ASP A 120 -6.25 -6.92 4.05
CA ASP A 120 -5.08 -6.49 4.82
C ASP A 120 -3.98 -6.03 3.87
N VAL A 121 -3.26 -4.96 4.23
CA VAL A 121 -2.22 -4.37 3.39
C VAL A 121 -0.93 -4.15 4.16
N PHE A 122 0.20 -4.43 3.50
CA PHE A 122 1.45 -3.74 3.79
C PHE A 122 1.82 -2.81 2.64
N ASP A 123 2.08 -1.56 2.98
CA ASP A 123 2.70 -0.59 2.09
C ASP A 123 4.22 -0.79 2.04
N ILE A 124 4.78 -0.79 0.83
CA ILE A 124 6.19 -1.08 0.55
C ILE A 124 6.74 0.01 -0.37
N GLU A 125 7.45 0.97 0.22
CA GLU A 125 8.12 2.05 -0.52
C GLU A 125 9.57 1.66 -0.87
N LEU A 126 9.81 1.39 -2.15
CA LEU A 126 11.13 0.97 -2.65
C LEU A 126 11.95 2.16 -3.11
N ASN A 127 13.14 2.33 -2.54
CA ASN A 127 14.13 3.31 -3.02
C ASN A 127 14.95 2.76 -4.20
N GLU A 128 14.28 2.43 -5.30
CA GLU A 128 14.88 1.92 -6.53
C GLU A 128 14.11 2.46 -7.75
N THR A 129 14.86 2.83 -8.78
CA THR A 129 14.32 3.42 -10.03
C THR A 129 14.70 2.61 -11.26
N ASP A 130 15.67 1.71 -11.15
CA ASP A 130 15.98 0.73 -12.18
C ASP A 130 14.85 -0.29 -12.30
N THR A 131 14.31 -0.41 -13.51
CA THR A 131 13.14 -1.25 -13.79
C THR A 131 13.43 -2.74 -13.56
N ASP A 132 14.60 -3.23 -13.95
CA ASP A 132 14.98 -4.63 -13.79
C ASP A 132 15.05 -5.00 -12.31
N LYS A 133 15.77 -4.19 -11.52
CA LYS A 133 15.90 -4.39 -10.09
C LYS A 133 14.58 -4.25 -9.37
N LEU A 134 13.72 -3.30 -9.75
CA LEU A 134 12.41 -3.15 -9.15
C LEU A 134 11.56 -4.40 -9.37
N VAL A 135 11.54 -4.94 -10.59
CA VAL A 135 10.85 -6.20 -10.90
C VAL A 135 11.41 -7.36 -10.08
N ASP A 136 12.74 -7.47 -9.96
CA ASP A 136 13.37 -8.52 -9.16
C ASP A 136 13.03 -8.42 -7.66
N ILE A 137 13.09 -7.22 -7.09
CA ILE A 137 12.74 -6.97 -5.69
C ILE A 137 11.27 -7.33 -5.46
N ILE A 138 10.34 -6.80 -6.27
CA ILE A 138 8.91 -7.06 -6.10
C ILE A 138 8.60 -8.54 -6.27
N ALA A 139 9.20 -9.20 -7.26
CA ALA A 139 9.01 -10.62 -7.47
C ALA A 139 9.51 -11.48 -6.30
N SER A 140 10.61 -11.07 -5.66
CA SER A 140 11.14 -11.78 -4.49
C SER A 140 10.20 -11.72 -3.26
N LEU A 141 9.28 -10.76 -3.23
CA LEU A 141 8.28 -10.61 -2.17
C LEU A 141 7.06 -11.53 -2.35
N GLU A 142 6.92 -12.21 -3.49
CA GLU A 142 5.78 -13.09 -3.78
C GLU A 142 5.42 -14.06 -2.65
N PRO A 143 6.36 -14.69 -1.91
CA PRO A 143 6.03 -15.61 -0.81
C PRO A 143 5.32 -14.99 0.40
N THR A 144 5.28 -13.66 0.53
CA THR A 144 4.55 -12.98 1.61
C THR A 144 3.10 -12.69 1.24
N PHE A 145 2.84 -12.32 -0.01
CA PHE A 145 1.59 -11.68 -0.41
C PHE A 145 0.68 -12.59 -1.23
N GLY A 146 -0.63 -12.37 -1.12
CA GLY A 146 -1.67 -12.96 -1.96
C GLY A 146 -1.96 -12.14 -3.22
N GLY A 147 -1.48 -10.90 -3.29
CA GLY A 147 -1.56 -10.03 -4.46
C GLY A 147 -0.63 -8.81 -4.35
N ILE A 148 -0.30 -8.21 -5.48
CA ILE A 148 0.51 -7.00 -5.59
C ILE A 148 -0.33 -5.89 -6.25
N ASN A 149 -0.42 -4.74 -5.57
CA ASN A 149 -0.98 -3.50 -6.10
C ASN A 149 0.18 -2.51 -6.33
N LEU A 150 0.50 -2.24 -7.59
CA LEU A 150 1.45 -1.21 -7.99
C LEU A 150 0.77 0.17 -7.99
N GLU A 151 1.45 1.15 -7.43
CA GLU A 151 0.90 2.48 -7.18
C GLU A 151 1.95 3.58 -7.42
N ASP A 152 1.58 4.71 -8.01
CA ASP A 152 2.41 5.92 -8.10
C ASP A 152 3.82 5.66 -8.72
N ILE A 153 3.89 4.76 -9.70
CA ILE A 153 5.11 4.49 -10.49
C ILE A 153 5.00 5.19 -11.84
N LYS A 154 6.03 5.97 -12.21
CA LYS A 154 6.00 6.76 -13.43
C LYS A 154 5.89 5.92 -14.70
N ALA A 155 5.24 6.51 -15.71
CA ALA A 155 5.30 6.04 -17.08
C ALA A 155 6.61 6.51 -17.76
N PRO A 156 7.13 5.75 -18.76
CA PRO A 156 6.58 4.50 -19.29
C PRO A 156 6.97 3.24 -18.48
N GLU A 157 7.82 3.36 -17.46
CA GLU A 157 8.37 2.21 -16.73
C GLU A 157 7.29 1.34 -16.08
N CYS A 158 6.23 1.95 -15.55
CA CYS A 158 5.13 1.23 -14.89
C CYS A 158 4.47 0.15 -15.76
N PHE A 159 4.37 0.35 -17.08
CA PHE A 159 3.81 -0.63 -18.01
C PHE A 159 4.68 -1.88 -18.12
N GLU A 160 5.99 -1.69 -18.24
CA GLU A 160 6.94 -2.79 -18.37
C GLU A 160 7.09 -3.56 -17.04
N ILE A 161 7.09 -2.83 -15.92
CA ILE A 161 7.09 -3.41 -14.58
C ILE A 161 5.85 -4.31 -14.38
N GLU A 162 4.65 -3.79 -14.64
CA GLU A 162 3.41 -4.56 -14.48
C GLU A 162 3.41 -5.81 -15.38
N ARG A 163 3.74 -5.65 -16.67
CA ARG A 163 3.77 -6.75 -17.63
C ARG A 163 4.69 -7.88 -17.17
N ARG A 164 5.93 -7.55 -16.79
CA ARG A 164 6.92 -8.54 -16.35
C ARG A 164 6.55 -9.21 -15.03
N LEU A 165 5.94 -8.48 -14.10
CA LEU A 165 5.46 -9.07 -12.85
C LEU A 165 4.27 -10.00 -13.10
N ARG A 166 3.32 -9.64 -13.98
CA ARG A 166 2.21 -10.53 -14.36
C ARG A 166 2.68 -11.82 -15.05
N GLU A 167 3.77 -11.75 -15.80
CA GLU A 167 4.37 -12.94 -16.45
C GLU A 167 5.13 -13.84 -15.45
N ARG A 168 5.74 -13.25 -14.41
CA ARG A 168 6.62 -13.96 -13.49
C ARG A 168 5.93 -14.51 -12.24
N LEU A 169 4.92 -13.80 -11.71
CA LEU A 169 4.30 -14.12 -10.43
C LEU A 169 3.09 -15.04 -10.59
N LYS A 170 2.84 -15.87 -9.58
CA LYS A 170 1.66 -16.75 -9.52
C LYS A 170 0.49 -16.11 -8.76
N ILE A 171 0.65 -14.86 -8.32
CA ILE A 171 -0.36 -14.05 -7.64
C ILE A 171 -0.80 -12.89 -8.55
N PRO A 172 -2.03 -12.37 -8.40
CA PRO A 172 -2.48 -11.22 -9.16
C PRO A 172 -1.58 -10.00 -8.94
N VAL A 173 -1.29 -9.31 -10.04
CA VAL A 173 -0.61 -8.01 -10.05
C VAL A 173 -1.52 -7.01 -10.76
N PHE A 174 -1.76 -5.88 -10.12
CA PHE A 174 -2.65 -4.84 -10.59
C PHE A 174 -1.97 -3.48 -10.44
N HIS A 175 -2.16 -2.58 -11.40
CA HIS A 175 -1.72 -1.19 -11.31
C HIS A 175 -2.93 -0.25 -11.24
N ASP A 176 -3.13 0.42 -10.10
CA ASP A 176 -4.38 1.16 -9.83
C ASP A 176 -4.51 2.40 -10.73
N ASP A 177 -3.43 3.17 -10.90
CA ASP A 177 -3.46 4.38 -11.74
C ASP A 177 -3.82 4.10 -13.21
N GLN A 178 -3.54 2.88 -13.68
CA GLN A 178 -3.85 2.46 -15.05
C GLN A 178 -5.26 1.88 -15.13
N HIS A 179 -5.50 0.78 -14.41
CA HIS A 179 -6.71 -0.02 -14.58
C HIS A 179 -7.85 0.48 -13.69
N GLY A 180 -7.56 0.87 -12.45
CA GLY A 180 -8.57 1.37 -11.51
C GLY A 180 -9.24 2.64 -12.04
N THR A 181 -8.44 3.58 -12.52
CA THR A 181 -8.93 4.81 -13.14
C THR A 181 -9.75 4.52 -14.41
N ALA A 182 -9.28 3.60 -15.26
CA ALA A 182 -10.02 3.21 -16.47
C ALA A 182 -11.37 2.54 -16.16
N ILE A 183 -11.43 1.66 -15.15
CA ILE A 183 -12.67 0.99 -14.73
C ILE A 183 -13.69 2.01 -14.23
N VAL A 184 -13.28 2.95 -13.35
CA VAL A 184 -14.18 3.98 -12.82
C VAL A 184 -14.64 4.92 -13.93
N ALA A 185 -13.75 5.34 -14.83
CA ALA A 185 -14.09 6.21 -15.96
C ALA A 185 -15.07 5.54 -16.95
N ALA A 186 -14.93 4.22 -17.18
CA ALA A 186 -15.84 3.47 -18.05
C ALA A 186 -17.21 3.18 -17.40
N ALA A 187 -17.31 3.25 -16.07
CA ALA A 187 -18.53 3.03 -15.32
C ALA A 187 -19.37 4.31 -15.11
N ALA A 188 -18.75 5.49 -15.21
CA ALA A 188 -19.39 6.80 -15.08
C ALA A 188 -20.17 7.20 -16.34
#